data_AF-A0A0K6GM99-F1
#
_entry.id   AF-A0A0K6GM99-F1
#
_cell.length_a   1.000
_cell.length_b   1.000
_cell.length_c   1.000
_cell.angle_alpha   90.00
_cell.angle_beta   90.00
_cell.angle_gamma   90.00
#
_symmetry.space_group_name_H-M   'P 1'
#
loop_
_entity.id
_entity.type
_entity.pdbx_description
1 polymer ?
#
loop_
_entity_poly.entity_id
_entity_poly.type
_entity_poly.pdbx_seq_one_letter_code
_entity_poly.pdbx_strand_id
1 'polypeptide(L)'
;MNKYVIILYMTMVMIGAIITIYGQQTEAQEDAVIPNEAVRLRILANSDSPADQALKRAVRDAVNEQITTWVSDLTSFEEAKQVIAQHVPEIEQTVARVLQENKSNQSYKVAFGRVSFPTKIYGSYVYPAGEYDAVLITLGKGEGANWWCVLFPPLCFLDFSTGEAVRPVEKQVEQEKEVDQISEQPLVVEDEQQIEVKFFVAEVWKKLMQ
;
A
#
# COMPACT_ATOMS: atom_id res chain seq x y z
N MET A 1 -34.79 28.90 -42.53
CA MET A 1 -34.61 27.68 -41.71
C MET A 1 -35.73 27.64 -40.68
N ASN A 2 -36.57 26.61 -40.67
CA ASN A 2 -37.77 26.60 -39.81
C ASN A 2 -37.36 26.60 -38.34
N LYS A 3 -38.01 27.43 -37.51
CA LYS A 3 -37.75 27.52 -36.06
C LYS A 3 -37.76 26.16 -35.35
N TYR A 4 -38.59 25.24 -35.84
CA TYR A 4 -38.67 23.86 -35.37
C TYR A 4 -37.41 23.03 -35.67
N VAL A 5 -36.73 23.28 -36.80
CA VAL A 5 -35.48 22.59 -37.16
C VAL A 5 -34.34 23.02 -36.23
N ILE A 6 -34.31 24.30 -35.83
CA ILE A 6 -33.30 24.82 -34.89
C ILE A 6 -33.52 24.25 -33.49
N ILE A 7 -34.77 24.17 -33.03
CA ILE A 7 -35.11 23.60 -31.72
C ILE A 7 -34.79 22.09 -31.68
N LEU A 8 -35.06 21.36 -32.77
CA LEU A 8 -34.79 19.93 -32.86
C LEU A 8 -33.27 19.65 -32.88
N TYR A 9 -32.49 20.50 -33.54
CA TYR A 9 -31.03 20.41 -33.51
C TYR A 9 -30.45 20.70 -32.12
N MET A 10 -30.93 21.76 -31.44
CA MET A 10 -30.48 22.11 -30.09
C MET A 10 -30.79 21.02 -29.06
N THR A 11 -31.98 20.41 -29.14
CA THR A 11 -32.36 19.31 -28.24
C THR A 11 -31.51 18.06 -28.47
N MET A 12 -31.18 17.73 -29.72
CA MET A 12 -30.29 16.61 -30.05
C MET A 12 -28.87 16.81 -29.49
N VAL A 13 -28.30 18.02 -29.60
CA VAL A 13 -26.98 18.35 -29.03
C VAL A 13 -26.99 18.27 -27.51
N MET A 14 -28.07 18.74 -26.86
CA MET A 14 -28.20 18.72 -25.40
C MET A 14 -28.31 17.29 -24.85
N ILE A 15 -29.05 16.42 -25.55
CA ILE A 15 -29.12 14.98 -25.22
C ILE A 15 -27.76 14.30 -25.44
N GLY A 16 -27.04 14.63 -26.51
CA GLY A 16 -25.68 14.12 -26.74
C GLY A 16 -24.70 14.51 -25.64
N ALA A 17 -24.74 15.76 -25.18
CA ALA A 17 -23.91 16.25 -24.09
C ALA A 17 -24.24 15.55 -22.76
N ILE A 18 -25.53 15.34 -22.48
CA ILE A 18 -26.00 14.54 -21.34
C ILE A 18 -25.43 13.12 -21.44
N ILE A 19 -25.54 12.45 -22.58
CA ILE A 19 -25.02 11.08 -22.76
C ILE A 19 -23.50 11.02 -22.55
N THR A 20 -22.72 12.01 -23.00
CA THR A 20 -21.27 12.05 -22.73
C THR A 20 -20.94 12.28 -21.25
N ILE A 21 -21.69 13.16 -20.59
CA ILE A 21 -21.47 13.47 -19.16
C ILE A 21 -21.84 12.26 -18.30
N TYR A 22 -22.97 11.59 -18.59
CA TYR A 22 -23.42 10.41 -17.84
C TYR A 22 -22.72 9.12 -18.27
N GLY A 23 -22.31 8.98 -19.53
CA GLY A 23 -21.58 7.82 -20.06
C GLY A 23 -20.13 7.73 -19.57
N GLN A 24 -19.54 8.84 -19.13
CA GLN A 24 -18.25 8.86 -18.43
C GLN A 24 -18.36 8.53 -16.94
N GLN A 25 -19.57 8.54 -16.34
CA GLN A 25 -19.76 8.18 -14.93
C GLN A 25 -20.03 6.69 -14.69
N THR A 26 -20.07 5.86 -15.74
CA THR A 26 -20.14 4.39 -15.61
C THR A 26 -18.78 3.73 -15.46
N GLU A 27 -17.68 4.49 -15.52
CA GLU A 27 -16.44 4.10 -14.82
C GLU A 27 -16.51 4.63 -13.39
N ALA A 28 -17.61 4.32 -12.70
CA ALA A 28 -17.58 4.28 -11.25
C ALA A 28 -16.49 3.28 -10.92
N GLN A 29 -15.35 3.81 -10.48
CA GLN A 29 -14.30 3.11 -9.76
C GLN A 29 -14.96 1.97 -8.99
N GLU A 30 -14.89 0.76 -9.53
CA GLU A 30 -15.25 -0.42 -8.77
C GLU A 30 -14.46 -0.25 -7.47
N ASP A 31 -15.14 -0.18 -6.33
CA ASP A 31 -14.51 -0.55 -5.08
C ASP A 31 -13.87 -1.89 -5.41
N ALA A 32 -12.56 -1.88 -5.66
CA ALA A 32 -11.87 -2.98 -6.29
C ALA A 32 -11.85 -4.09 -5.25
N VAL A 33 -12.93 -4.87 -5.22
CA VAL A 33 -13.07 -6.06 -4.41
C VAL A 33 -11.91 -6.91 -4.85
N ILE A 34 -10.91 -6.96 -3.97
CA ILE A 34 -9.68 -7.70 -4.22
C ILE A 34 -10.07 -9.13 -4.58
N PRO A 35 -9.34 -9.80 -5.49
CA PRO A 35 -9.26 -11.25 -5.44
C PRO A 35 -9.11 -11.72 -3.98
N ASN A 36 -10.08 -12.48 -3.46
CA ASN A 36 -9.99 -13.09 -2.12
C ASN A 36 -8.78 -14.03 -1.96
N GLU A 37 -8.09 -14.26 -3.07
CA GLU A 37 -7.05 -15.26 -3.28
C GLU A 37 -5.71 -14.55 -3.41
N ALA A 38 -4.94 -14.58 -2.32
CA ALA A 38 -3.61 -14.02 -2.28
C ALA A 38 -2.68 -14.91 -1.46
N VAL A 39 -1.45 -15.09 -1.92
CA VAL A 39 -0.41 -15.77 -1.14
C VAL A 39 0.31 -14.70 -0.32
N ARG A 40 0.37 -14.87 1.00
CA ARG A 40 0.85 -13.84 1.92
C ARG A 40 2.18 -14.21 2.58
N LEU A 41 2.87 -13.22 3.14
CA LEU A 41 4.08 -13.39 3.93
C LEU A 41 3.85 -12.86 5.34
N ARG A 42 4.21 -13.66 6.35
CA ARG A 42 4.26 -13.24 7.73
C ARG A 42 5.63 -13.53 8.32
N ILE A 43 6.27 -12.52 8.90
CA ILE A 43 7.56 -12.68 9.59
C ILE A 43 7.45 -12.24 11.04
N LEU A 44 7.79 -13.12 11.99
CA LEU A 44 7.92 -12.78 13.41
C LEU A 44 9.39 -12.55 13.74
N ALA A 45 9.70 -11.37 14.28
CA ALA A 45 11.02 -11.09 14.81
C ALA A 45 11.24 -11.82 16.14
N ASN A 46 12.51 -12.03 16.50
CA ASN A 46 12.85 -12.61 17.80
C ASN A 46 12.40 -11.71 18.97
N SER A 47 12.57 -10.38 18.86
CA SER A 47 12.11 -9.38 19.82
C SER A 47 11.83 -8.02 19.14
N ASP A 48 11.39 -7.02 19.92
CA ASP A 48 11.22 -5.63 19.47
C ASP A 48 12.49 -4.79 19.50
N SER A 49 13.64 -5.39 19.78
CA SER A 49 14.91 -4.66 19.74
C SER A 49 15.20 -4.11 18.32
N PRO A 50 15.85 -2.94 18.19
CA PRO A 50 16.16 -2.38 16.88
C PRO A 50 16.94 -3.32 15.97
N ALA A 51 17.83 -4.15 16.53
CA ALA A 51 18.60 -5.14 15.80
C ALA A 51 17.71 -6.26 15.23
N ASP A 52 16.79 -6.81 16.03
CA ASP A 52 15.88 -7.87 15.57
C ASP A 52 14.88 -7.34 14.53
N GLN A 53 14.42 -6.10 14.70
CA GLN A 53 13.55 -5.45 13.72
C GLN A 53 14.28 -5.16 12.40
N ALA A 54 15.57 -4.79 12.47
CA ALA A 54 16.40 -4.62 11.27
C ALA A 54 16.66 -5.95 10.55
N LEU A 55 16.98 -7.01 11.30
CA LEU A 55 17.15 -8.34 10.74
C LEU A 55 15.87 -8.84 10.05
N LYS A 56 14.70 -8.64 10.67
CA LYS A 56 13.41 -8.95 10.05
C LYS A 56 13.21 -8.23 8.71
N ARG A 57 13.56 -6.94 8.62
CA ARG A 57 13.47 -6.17 7.37
C ARG A 57 14.43 -6.71 6.30
N ALA A 58 15.66 -7.02 6.67
CA ALA A 58 16.62 -7.64 5.74
C ALA A 58 16.12 -8.99 5.20
N VAL A 59 15.54 -9.83 6.08
CA VAL A 59 14.93 -11.10 5.66
C VAL A 59 13.73 -10.86 4.74
N ARG A 60 12.85 -9.91 5.08
CA ARG A 60 11.71 -9.51 4.22
C ARG A 60 12.19 -9.14 2.82
N ASP A 61 13.18 -8.27 2.72
CA ASP A 61 13.64 -7.71 1.44
C ASP A 61 14.21 -8.82 0.54
N ALA A 62 15.10 -9.64 1.09
CA ALA A 62 15.72 -10.74 0.33
C ALA A 62 14.71 -11.82 -0.09
N VAL A 63 13.78 -12.20 0.79
CA VAL A 63 12.75 -13.20 0.47
C VAL A 63 11.77 -12.65 -0.57
N ASN A 64 11.37 -11.39 -0.43
CA ASN A 64 10.45 -10.77 -1.38
C ASN A 64 11.08 -10.62 -2.77
N GLU A 65 12.33 -10.17 -2.84
CA GLU A 65 13.08 -10.08 -4.09
C GLU A 65 13.12 -11.44 -4.80
N GLN A 66 13.49 -12.50 -4.07
CA GLN A 66 13.55 -13.86 -4.61
C GLN A 66 12.19 -14.34 -5.10
N ILE A 67 11.13 -14.24 -4.29
CA ILE A 67 9.80 -14.74 -4.65
C ILE A 67 9.24 -13.98 -5.84
N THR A 68 9.49 -12.67 -5.93
CA THR A 68 9.05 -11.85 -7.07
C THR A 68 9.57 -12.42 -8.39
N THR A 69 10.80 -12.94 -8.44
CA THR A 69 11.35 -13.57 -9.66
C THR A 69 10.57 -14.80 -10.11
N TRP A 70 9.90 -15.51 -9.21
CA TRP A 70 9.14 -16.72 -9.52
C TRP A 70 7.71 -16.43 -9.96
N VAL A 71 7.13 -15.35 -9.44
CA VAL A 71 5.68 -15.08 -9.58
C VAL A 71 5.34 -13.89 -10.48
N SER A 72 6.33 -13.14 -10.98
CA SER A 72 6.10 -11.92 -11.78
C SER A 72 5.30 -12.17 -13.06
N ASP A 73 5.51 -13.32 -13.71
CA ASP A 73 4.84 -13.68 -14.97
C ASP A 73 3.58 -14.53 -14.75
N LEU A 74 3.26 -14.87 -13.49
CA LEU A 74 2.11 -15.71 -13.16
C LEU A 74 0.83 -14.87 -13.08
N THR A 75 -0.25 -15.43 -13.60
CA THR A 75 -1.59 -14.80 -13.54
C THR A 75 -2.58 -15.61 -12.70
N SER A 76 -2.21 -16.82 -12.29
CA SER A 76 -3.08 -17.76 -11.57
C SER A 76 -2.68 -17.87 -10.10
N PHE A 77 -3.65 -17.71 -9.19
CA PHE A 77 -3.44 -17.89 -7.76
C PHE A 77 -2.96 -19.30 -7.41
N GLU A 78 -3.61 -20.34 -7.96
CA GLU A 78 -3.25 -21.73 -7.66
C GLU A 78 -1.84 -22.08 -8.15
N GLU A 79 -1.43 -21.52 -9.30
CA GLU A 79 -0.07 -21.70 -9.82
C GLU A 79 0.95 -21.00 -8.91
N ALA A 80 0.71 -19.74 -8.53
CA ALA A 80 1.58 -19.01 -7.62
C ALA A 80 1.70 -19.71 -6.25
N LYS A 81 0.58 -20.20 -5.71
CA LYS A 81 0.54 -21.00 -4.49
C LYS A 81 1.42 -22.25 -4.60
N GLN A 82 1.29 -23.00 -5.70
CA GLN A 82 2.07 -24.21 -5.92
C GLN A 82 3.57 -23.90 -6.04
N VAL A 83 3.94 -22.90 -6.85
CA VAL A 83 5.33 -22.48 -7.06
C VAL A 83 5.97 -22.06 -5.74
N ILE A 84 5.31 -21.18 -4.97
CA ILE A 84 5.83 -20.72 -3.67
C ILE A 84 5.96 -21.89 -2.68
N ALA A 85 4.98 -22.80 -2.64
CA ALA A 85 5.02 -23.97 -1.75
C ALA A 85 6.17 -24.94 -2.11
N GLN A 86 6.47 -25.11 -3.40
CA GLN A 86 7.56 -25.97 -3.86
C GLN A 86 8.95 -25.37 -3.55
N HIS A 87 9.06 -24.03 -3.56
CA HIS A 87 10.31 -23.32 -3.31
C HIS A 87 10.56 -22.91 -1.85
N VAL A 88 9.82 -23.48 -0.89
CA VAL A 88 10.08 -23.26 0.55
C VAL A 88 11.53 -23.57 0.95
N PRO A 89 12.18 -24.64 0.47
CA PRO A 89 13.59 -24.90 0.78
C PRO A 89 14.54 -23.78 0.34
N GLU A 90 14.28 -23.13 -0.79
CA GLU A 90 15.05 -22.00 -1.30
C GLU A 90 14.82 -20.74 -0.46
N ILE A 91 13.59 -20.54 0.04
CA ILE A 91 13.30 -19.48 1.01
C ILE A 91 14.07 -19.72 2.32
N GLU A 92 14.13 -20.96 2.81
CA GLU A 92 14.92 -21.32 3.99
C GLU A 92 16.40 -20.99 3.81
N GLN A 93 16.97 -21.31 2.65
CA GLN A 93 18.34 -20.97 2.31
C GLN A 93 18.57 -19.45 2.28
N THR A 94 17.63 -18.69 1.73
CA THR A 94 17.69 -17.22 1.73
C THR A 94 17.68 -16.66 3.16
N VAL A 95 16.79 -17.14 4.03
CA VAL A 95 16.76 -16.74 5.44
C VAL A 95 18.09 -17.06 6.12
N ALA A 96 18.61 -18.28 5.93
CA ALA A 96 19.88 -18.72 6.50
C ALA A 96 21.04 -17.80 6.09
N ARG A 97 21.12 -17.49 4.79
CA ARG A 97 22.14 -16.59 4.24
C ARG A 97 22.06 -15.20 4.85
N VAL A 98 20.86 -14.60 4.94
CA VAL A 98 20.69 -13.26 5.53
C VAL A 98 21.11 -13.25 7.00
N LEU A 99 20.76 -14.29 7.77
CA LEU A 99 21.19 -14.39 9.17
C LEU A 99 22.73 -14.45 9.28
N GLN A 100 23.38 -15.22 8.41
CA GLN A 100 24.83 -15.32 8.35
C GLN A 100 25.50 -13.99 7.99
N GLU A 101 25.00 -13.29 6.96
CA GLU A 101 25.50 -11.98 6.52
C GLU A 101 25.39 -10.93 7.64
N ASN A 102 24.30 -11.00 8.43
CA ASN A 102 24.06 -10.13 9.58
C ASN A 102 24.73 -10.63 10.89
N LYS A 103 25.55 -11.69 10.82
CA LYS A 103 26.25 -12.30 11.97
C LYS A 103 25.31 -12.68 13.12
N SER A 104 24.09 -13.10 12.80
CA SER A 104 23.08 -13.54 13.76
C SER A 104 23.12 -15.06 13.91
N ASN A 105 23.15 -15.52 15.16
CA ASN A 105 23.10 -16.95 15.51
C ASN A 105 21.69 -17.39 15.97
N GLN A 106 20.66 -16.62 15.61
CA GLN A 106 19.28 -16.94 15.98
C GLN A 106 18.81 -18.21 15.25
N SER A 107 18.02 -19.03 15.93
CA SER A 107 17.25 -20.08 15.26
C SER A 107 16.23 -19.45 14.31
N TYR A 108 15.83 -20.17 13.28
CA TYR A 108 14.74 -19.74 12.41
C TYR A 108 13.88 -20.94 12.00
N LYS A 109 12.65 -20.66 11.61
CA LYS A 109 11.74 -21.64 11.01
C LYS A 109 11.00 -20.99 9.86
N VAL A 110 10.91 -21.69 8.74
CA VAL A 110 10.07 -21.31 7.61
C VAL A 110 9.02 -22.40 7.42
N ALA A 111 7.79 -22.01 7.12
CA ALA A 111 6.72 -22.94 6.80
C ALA A 111 5.78 -22.31 5.79
N PHE A 112 5.17 -23.14 4.94
CA PHE A 112 4.06 -22.74 4.10
C PHE A 112 2.77 -23.39 4.61
N GLY A 113 1.69 -22.62 4.76
CA GLY A 113 0.42 -23.15 5.21
C GLY A 113 -0.63 -22.07 5.49
N ARG A 114 -1.71 -22.47 6.16
CA ARG A 114 -2.79 -21.56 6.57
C ARG A 114 -2.39 -20.81 7.84
N VAL A 115 -2.39 -19.49 7.76
CA VAL A 115 -1.93 -18.61 8.84
C VAL A 115 -2.93 -17.47 9.05
N SER A 116 -3.13 -17.09 10.32
CA SER A 116 -3.98 -15.96 10.70
C SER A 116 -3.36 -14.61 10.39
N PHE A 117 -4.15 -13.74 9.76
CA PHE A 117 -3.81 -12.35 9.47
C PHE A 117 -4.88 -11.40 10.01
N PRO A 118 -4.50 -10.22 10.53
CA PRO A 118 -5.44 -9.13 10.78
C PRO A 118 -5.82 -8.45 9.46
N THR A 119 -6.82 -7.57 9.52
CA THR A 119 -7.16 -6.68 8.39
C THR A 119 -5.96 -5.79 8.04
N LYS A 120 -5.62 -5.72 6.75
CA LYS A 120 -4.53 -4.88 6.23
C LYS A 120 -4.98 -4.10 5.00
N ILE A 121 -4.49 -2.88 4.88
CA ILE A 121 -4.79 -1.98 3.77
C ILE A 121 -3.50 -1.80 2.95
N TYR A 122 -3.60 -1.94 1.63
CA TYR A 122 -2.50 -1.74 0.69
C TYR A 122 -2.99 -0.84 -0.45
N GLY A 123 -2.66 0.45 -0.40
CA GLY A 123 -3.15 1.43 -1.38
C GLY A 123 -4.67 1.53 -1.33
N SER A 124 -5.34 1.30 -2.46
CA SER A 124 -6.80 1.24 -2.57
C SER A 124 -7.41 -0.10 -2.15
N TYR A 125 -6.59 -1.08 -1.77
CA TYR A 125 -7.02 -2.46 -1.52
C TYR A 125 -7.11 -2.76 -0.02
N VAL A 126 -8.22 -3.36 0.43
CA VAL A 126 -8.41 -3.86 1.81
C VAL A 126 -8.47 -5.39 1.86
N TYR A 127 -7.53 -6.02 2.55
CA TYR A 127 -7.56 -7.46 2.85
C TYR A 127 -8.11 -7.69 4.26
N PRO A 128 -9.28 -8.33 4.44
CA PRO A 128 -9.89 -8.53 5.75
C PRO A 128 -9.12 -9.54 6.62
N ALA A 129 -9.37 -9.51 7.93
CA ALA A 129 -8.85 -10.50 8.85
C ALA A 129 -9.34 -11.91 8.51
N GLY A 130 -8.49 -12.91 8.67
CA GLY A 130 -8.81 -14.30 8.35
C GLY A 130 -7.59 -15.19 8.21
N GLU A 131 -7.82 -16.45 7.83
CA GLU A 131 -6.77 -17.40 7.49
C GLU A 131 -6.43 -17.30 6.00
N TYR A 132 -5.13 -17.33 5.66
CA TYR A 132 -4.64 -17.25 4.28
C TYR A 132 -3.51 -18.24 4.05
N ASP A 133 -3.31 -18.66 2.81
CA ASP A 133 -2.12 -19.39 2.39
C ASP A 133 -0.91 -18.44 2.46
N ALA A 134 0.07 -18.81 3.28
CA ALA A 134 1.18 -17.92 3.58
C ALA A 134 2.48 -18.65 3.87
N VAL A 135 3.57 -17.96 3.52
CA VAL A 135 4.89 -18.24 4.07
C VAL A 135 4.99 -17.60 5.45
N LEU A 136 5.24 -18.42 6.47
CA LEU A 136 5.47 -18.01 7.84
C LEU A 136 6.94 -18.18 8.18
N ILE A 137 7.61 -17.08 8.50
CA ILE A 137 9.00 -17.07 8.95
C ILE A 137 9.02 -16.63 10.41
N THR A 138 9.58 -17.47 11.28
CA THR A 138 9.78 -17.15 12.69
C THR A 138 11.27 -17.06 12.97
N LEU A 139 11.73 -15.88 13.38
CA LEU A 139 13.11 -15.64 13.82
C LEU A 139 13.20 -15.76 15.34
N GLY A 140 14.18 -16.54 15.82
CA GLY A 140 14.39 -16.82 17.24
C GLY A 140 13.11 -17.34 17.92
N LYS A 141 12.68 -16.64 18.97
CA LYS A 141 11.47 -16.97 19.72
C LYS A 141 10.16 -16.48 19.08
N GLY A 142 10.22 -15.57 18.11
CA GLY A 142 9.04 -14.99 17.48
C GLY A 142 8.21 -14.07 18.39
N GLU A 143 8.80 -13.48 19.43
CA GLU A 143 8.11 -12.64 20.41
C GLU A 143 8.02 -11.17 19.99
N GLY A 144 8.73 -10.78 18.93
CA GLY A 144 8.73 -9.41 18.44
C GLY A 144 7.60 -9.06 17.48
N ALA A 145 7.61 -7.81 17.03
CA ALA A 145 6.64 -7.28 16.11
C ALA A 145 6.60 -8.09 14.82
N ASN A 146 5.39 -8.24 14.29
CA ASN A 146 5.13 -8.99 13.08
C ASN A 146 5.40 -8.10 11.85
N TRP A 147 5.67 -8.73 10.73
CA TRP A 147 5.60 -8.13 9.40
C TRP A 147 4.54 -8.87 8.59
N TRP A 148 3.73 -8.16 7.84
CA TRP A 148 2.69 -8.74 6.98
C TRP A 148 2.79 -8.13 5.58
N CYS A 149 2.87 -8.97 4.56
CA CYS A 149 2.75 -8.49 3.19
C CYS A 149 2.08 -9.53 2.28
N VAL A 150 1.85 -9.14 1.03
CA VAL A 150 1.25 -10.01 0.00
C VAL A 150 2.34 -10.32 -1.03
N LEU A 151 2.59 -11.62 -1.24
CA LEU A 151 3.58 -12.14 -2.19
C LEU A 151 3.00 -12.29 -3.59
N PHE A 152 1.73 -12.66 -3.69
CA PHE A 152 1.01 -12.76 -4.96
C PHE A 152 -0.42 -12.22 -4.81
N PRO A 153 -0.82 -11.19 -5.59
CA PRO A 153 0.05 -10.38 -6.46
C PRO A 153 1.17 -9.68 -5.63
N PRO A 154 2.33 -9.35 -6.23
CA PRO A 154 3.51 -8.90 -5.48
C PRO A 154 3.33 -7.45 -4.97
N LEU A 155 2.65 -7.28 -3.83
CA LEU A 155 2.38 -5.98 -3.21
C LEU A 155 3.30 -5.66 -2.02
N CYS A 156 4.33 -6.48 -1.78
CA CYS A 156 5.21 -6.36 -0.63
C CYS A 156 6.13 -5.12 -0.63
N PHE A 157 6.20 -4.40 -1.75
CA PHE A 157 6.97 -3.16 -1.90
C PHE A 157 6.25 -1.93 -1.31
N LEU A 158 4.95 -2.06 -1.03
CA LEU A 158 4.16 -0.97 -0.50
C LEU A 158 4.42 -0.82 1.00
N ASP A 159 5.38 0.03 1.34
CA ASP A 159 5.76 0.33 2.72
C ASP A 159 4.70 1.25 3.36
N PHE A 160 3.60 0.66 3.81
CA PHE A 160 2.63 1.36 4.65
C PHE A 160 3.03 1.17 6.09
N SER A 161 3.70 2.19 6.65
CA SER A 161 3.87 2.33 8.09
C SER A 161 2.51 2.16 8.77
N THR A 162 2.39 1.10 9.56
CA THR A 162 1.36 0.83 10.57
C THR A 162 0.13 1.76 10.58
N GLY A 163 -0.92 1.36 9.86
CA GLY A 163 -2.31 1.65 10.26
C GLY A 163 -2.84 3.07 10.06
N GLU A 164 -2.11 3.99 9.46
CA GLU A 164 -2.72 5.25 9.02
C GLU A 164 -3.39 5.07 7.66
N ALA A 165 -4.68 5.37 7.61
CA ALA A 165 -5.42 5.45 6.36
C ALA A 165 -4.73 6.46 5.44
N VAL A 166 -4.06 5.94 4.40
CA VAL A 166 -3.45 6.77 3.37
C VAL A 166 -4.59 7.47 2.64
N ARG A 167 -4.73 8.77 2.87
CA ARG A 167 -5.61 9.61 2.04
C ARG A 167 -5.11 9.50 0.61
N PRO A 168 -5.99 9.38 -0.40
CA PRO A 168 -5.56 9.31 -1.79
C PRO A 168 -4.69 10.53 -2.09
N VAL A 169 -3.46 10.29 -2.53
CA VAL A 169 -2.59 11.34 -3.04
C VAL A 169 -3.21 11.81 -4.35
N GLU A 170 -3.88 12.95 -4.33
CA GLU A 170 -4.20 13.69 -5.55
C GLU A 170 -2.88 13.99 -6.25
N LYS A 171 -2.78 13.53 -7.50
CA LYS A 171 -1.65 13.82 -8.40
C LYS A 171 -1.39 15.33 -8.42
N GLN A 172 -0.32 15.76 -7.77
CA GLN A 172 0.26 17.08 -8.03
C GLN A 172 1.43 16.90 -9.00
N VAL A 173 1.21 17.51 -10.16
CA VAL A 173 2.12 17.67 -11.28
C VAL A 173 3.41 18.35 -10.81
N GLU A 174 4.52 17.89 -11.38
CA GLU A 174 5.88 18.41 -11.28
C GLU A 174 5.95 19.95 -11.21
N GLN A 175 6.66 20.47 -10.21
CA GLN A 175 7.52 21.64 -10.40
C GLN A 175 8.82 21.47 -9.62
N GLU A 176 9.86 21.22 -10.41
CA GLU A 176 11.28 21.25 -10.12
C GLU A 176 11.69 22.64 -9.57
N LYS A 177 12.22 22.69 -8.34
CA LYS A 177 13.10 23.76 -7.86
C LYS A 177 14.12 23.21 -6.85
N GLU A 178 15.33 23.04 -7.36
CA GLU A 178 16.64 23.36 -6.77
C GLU A 178 16.63 23.81 -5.29
N VAL A 179 17.26 23.01 -4.41
CA VAL A 179 17.63 23.43 -3.05
C VAL A 179 19.12 23.28 -2.87
N ASP A 180 19.76 24.44 -2.83
CA ASP A 180 21.14 24.65 -2.44
C ASP A 180 21.29 24.63 -0.90
N GLN A 181 22.54 24.47 -0.48
CA GLN A 181 23.06 23.98 0.79
C GLN A 181 22.75 24.69 2.14
N ILE A 182 22.67 23.84 3.20
CA ILE A 182 23.22 23.94 4.57
C ILE A 182 22.69 25.02 5.57
N SER A 183 22.15 24.60 6.71
CA SER A 183 22.79 24.74 8.06
C SER A 183 21.84 24.41 9.22
N GLU A 184 22.46 24.03 10.34
CA GLU A 184 21.91 23.36 11.52
C GLU A 184 21.29 24.30 12.57
N GLN A 185 20.34 23.74 13.33
CA GLN A 185 20.19 23.86 14.80
C GLN A 185 19.36 25.04 15.42
N PRO A 186 18.82 24.85 16.65
CA PRO A 186 17.38 24.84 16.91
C PRO A 186 16.90 25.99 17.80
N LEU A 187 15.60 26.25 17.84
CA LEU A 187 15.00 27.18 18.81
C LEU A 187 13.67 26.64 19.34
N VAL A 188 13.70 26.29 20.62
CA VAL A 188 12.54 26.12 21.52
C VAL A 188 11.94 27.49 21.78
N VAL A 189 10.62 27.65 21.57
CA VAL A 189 9.80 28.61 22.33
C VAL A 189 8.41 28.02 22.50
N GLU A 190 8.03 27.86 23.76
CA GLU A 190 6.70 27.57 24.27
C GLU A 190 6.02 28.94 24.51
N ASP A 191 4.88 29.24 23.87
CA ASP A 191 3.84 30.07 24.48
C ASP A 191 2.50 29.96 23.73
N GLU A 192 1.43 29.94 24.52
CA GLU A 192 0.04 29.89 24.11
C GLU A 192 -0.42 31.26 23.60
N GLN A 193 -0.87 31.37 22.34
CA GLN A 193 -1.76 32.46 21.94
C GLN A 193 -2.87 32.01 21.00
N GLN A 194 -4.07 32.49 21.33
CA GLN A 194 -5.38 32.15 20.81
C GLN A 194 -5.47 32.32 19.29
N ILE A 195 -5.92 31.27 18.60
CA ILE A 195 -6.23 31.31 17.17
C ILE A 195 -7.60 31.98 17.01
N GLU A 196 -7.62 33.27 16.68
CA GLU A 196 -8.80 33.89 16.07
C GLU A 196 -8.95 33.34 14.64
N VAL A 197 -9.92 32.43 14.46
CA VAL A 197 -10.25 31.88 13.14
C VAL A 197 -11.03 32.94 12.35
N LYS A 198 -10.32 33.71 11.52
CA LYS A 198 -10.95 34.52 10.49
C LYS A 198 -11.44 33.60 9.36
N PHE A 199 -12.75 33.39 9.31
CA PHE A 199 -13.43 32.62 8.27
C PHE A 199 -13.36 33.36 6.92
N PHE A 200 -12.31 33.08 6.16
CA PHE A 200 -12.10 33.50 4.77
C PHE A 200 -13.34 33.27 3.87
N VAL A 201 -14.11 32.21 4.14
CA VAL A 201 -15.34 31.86 3.41
C VAL A 201 -16.43 32.92 3.55
N ALA A 202 -16.55 33.55 4.73
CA ALA A 202 -17.57 34.57 4.98
C ALA A 202 -17.25 35.89 4.24
N GLU A 203 -15.96 36.22 4.11
CA GLU A 203 -15.50 37.39 3.38
C GLU A 203 -15.66 37.25 1.87
N VAL A 204 -15.37 36.06 1.34
CA VAL A 204 -15.56 35.76 -0.09
C VAL A 204 -17.03 35.81 -0.48
N TRP A 205 -17.95 35.30 0.35
CA TRP A 205 -19.38 35.34 0.06
C TRP A 205 -19.92 36.78 0.06
N LYS A 206 -19.46 37.62 0.99
CA LYS A 206 -19.90 39.02 1.08
C LYS A 206 -19.46 39.86 -0.12
N LYS A 207 -18.32 39.52 -0.71
CA LYS A 207 -17.79 40.17 -1.93
C LYS A 207 -18.46 39.70 -3.23
N LEU A 208 -19.14 38.55 -3.18
CA LEU A 208 -19.83 37.94 -4.32
C LEU A 208 -21.31 38.34 -4.42
N MET A 209 -21.88 38.93 -3.36
CA MET A 209 -23.27 39.42 -3.32
C MET A 209 -23.39 40.96 -3.32
N GLN A 210 -22.33 41.68 -3.73
CA GLN A 210 -22.36 43.14 -3.88
C GLN A 210 -22.13 43.56 -5.33
#